data_AF-M5CF69-F1
#
_entry.id   AF-M5CF69-F1
#
_cell.length_a   1.000
_cell.length_b   1.000
_cell.length_c   1.000
_cell.angle_alpha   90.00
_cell.angle_beta   90.00
_cell.angle_gamma   90.00
#
_symmetry.space_group_name_H-M   'P 1'
#
loop_
_entity.id
_entity.type
_entity.pdbx_description
1 polymer ?
#
loop_
_entity_poly.entity_id
_entity_poly.type
_entity_poly.pdbx_seq_one_letter_code
_entity_poly.pdbx_strand_id
1 'polypeptide(L)'
;MLPKRVYYYDFRHGDTAFFVMDTRRYRSPPPPQKPYPFPISIFTPLIEAVAEGRNPFAAYFGEPSAASAHNPIAEAVDETSRTMLGEAQLAALHSWIAEVNQTATWKFVISSVPLTAMWGGYDGHVDLWAGYMYERDTVLSLLSSIPNVVVLSGDRHEFAAIEFPRGKHIVREYSTSPLNQFYVPWAPTLSPKNARNITLVRQNIITTETGEELIEEVAEEVEEEVLVKYHPSGNHKWTTIEVDSTDSSAPTLKVELYVNGKLEWE
;
A
#
# COMPACT_ATOMS: atom_id res chain seq x y z
N MET A 1 -12.01 -23.03 22.97
CA MET A 1 -11.59 -22.24 21.79
C MET A 1 -10.08 -22.26 21.74
N LEU A 2 -9.47 -22.66 20.63
CA LEU A 2 -8.01 -22.51 20.44
C LEU A 2 -7.67 -21.01 20.40
N PRO A 3 -6.54 -20.57 20.98
CA PRO A 3 -6.14 -19.16 20.90
C PRO A 3 -6.02 -18.76 19.43
N LYS A 4 -6.58 -17.59 19.10
CA LYS A 4 -6.47 -16.99 17.76
C LYS A 4 -4.98 -16.78 17.46
N ARG A 5 -4.39 -17.59 16.56
CA ARG A 5 -2.98 -17.45 16.14
C ARG A 5 -2.68 -16.04 15.63
N VAL A 6 -1.65 -15.37 16.15
CA VAL A 6 -1.20 -14.07 15.65
C VAL A 6 -0.26 -14.29 14.47
N TYR A 7 -0.43 -13.53 13.37
CA TYR A 7 0.37 -13.67 12.14
C TYR A 7 1.18 -12.43 11.75
N TYR A 8 1.00 -11.30 12.43
CA TYR A 8 1.96 -10.21 12.34
C TYR A 8 3.17 -10.51 13.23
N TYR A 9 4.34 -10.11 12.79
CA TYR A 9 5.59 -10.30 13.52
C TYR A 9 6.66 -9.35 12.96
N ASP A 10 7.70 -9.12 13.74
CA ASP A 10 8.89 -8.40 13.32
C ASP A 10 10.13 -9.30 13.39
N PHE A 11 11.17 -8.94 12.63
CA PHE A 11 12.48 -9.58 12.69
C PHE A 11 13.56 -8.64 12.18
N ARG A 12 14.83 -9.06 12.31
CA ARG A 12 15.99 -8.27 11.89
C ARG A 12 16.96 -9.08 11.04
N HIS A 13 17.64 -8.39 10.15
CA HIS A 13 18.78 -8.91 9.41
C HIS A 13 19.88 -7.84 9.39
N GLY A 14 20.97 -8.06 10.13
CA GLY A 14 21.96 -7.02 10.37
C GLY A 14 21.35 -5.79 11.03
N ASP A 15 21.60 -4.62 10.46
CA ASP A 15 21.05 -3.34 10.88
C ASP A 15 19.75 -2.95 10.16
N THR A 16 19.14 -3.89 9.44
CA THR A 16 17.83 -3.75 8.81
C THR A 16 16.75 -4.41 9.65
N ALA A 17 15.63 -3.72 9.85
CA ALA A 17 14.47 -4.22 10.59
C ALA A 17 13.27 -4.41 9.67
N PHE A 18 12.45 -5.41 9.96
CA PHE A 18 11.26 -5.77 9.19
C PHE A 18 10.05 -5.90 10.10
N PHE A 19 8.91 -5.34 9.69
CA PHE A 19 7.62 -5.55 10.33
C PHE A 19 6.62 -6.10 9.32
N VAL A 20 6.15 -7.32 9.54
CA VAL A 20 5.21 -8.01 8.66
C VAL A 20 3.80 -7.85 9.21
N MET A 21 2.94 -7.17 8.45
CA MET A 21 1.55 -6.91 8.83
C MET A 21 0.61 -8.04 8.43
N ASP A 22 -0.38 -8.34 9.28
CA ASP A 22 -1.60 -9.05 8.90
C ASP A 22 -2.68 -8.00 8.58
N THR A 23 -3.01 -7.84 7.29
CA THR A 23 -4.03 -6.88 6.81
C THR A 23 -5.36 -7.56 6.46
N ARG A 24 -5.57 -8.81 6.91
CA ARG A 24 -6.78 -9.59 6.59
C ARG A 24 -7.59 -9.94 7.84
N ARG A 25 -6.92 -10.31 8.92
CA ARG A 25 -7.59 -10.89 10.09
C ARG A 25 -8.33 -9.90 10.98
N TYR A 26 -7.77 -8.71 11.14
CA TYR A 26 -8.23 -7.72 12.11
C TYR A 26 -9.01 -6.58 11.48
N ARG A 27 -9.08 -6.54 10.14
CA ARG A 27 -9.75 -5.46 9.44
C ARG A 27 -11.26 -5.46 9.70
N SER A 28 -11.82 -4.28 9.87
CA SER A 28 -13.26 -4.07 9.80
C SER A 28 -13.79 -4.55 8.43
N PRO A 29 -15.06 -4.94 8.30
CA PRO A 29 -15.62 -5.28 7.00
C PRO A 29 -15.40 -4.15 5.98
N PRO A 30 -15.18 -4.50 4.69
CA PRO A 30 -15.14 -3.51 3.62
C PRO A 30 -16.46 -2.71 3.58
N PRO A 31 -16.46 -1.46 3.11
CA PRO A 31 -17.72 -0.74 2.93
C PRO A 31 -18.61 -1.52 1.94
N PRO A 32 -19.94 -1.37 2.02
CA PRO A 32 -20.84 -2.00 1.06
C PRO A 32 -20.40 -1.63 -0.36
N GLN A 33 -20.12 -2.66 -1.17
CA GLN A 33 -19.67 -2.47 -2.54
C GLN A 33 -20.74 -1.68 -3.31
N LYS A 34 -20.33 -0.67 -4.07
CA LYS A 34 -21.23 -0.12 -5.11
C LYS A 34 -21.56 -1.29 -6.05
N PRO A 35 -22.84 -1.51 -6.40
CA PRO A 35 -23.19 -2.53 -7.38
C PRO A 35 -22.36 -2.30 -8.63
N TYR A 36 -21.86 -3.38 -9.24
CA TYR A 36 -21.02 -3.27 -10.44
C TYR A 36 -21.71 -2.35 -11.46
N PRO A 37 -20.98 -1.41 -12.08
CA PRO A 37 -21.57 -0.56 -13.12
C PRO A 37 -21.97 -1.35 -14.37
N PHE A 38 -21.58 -2.63 -14.44
CA PHE A 38 -21.90 -3.58 -15.50
C PHE A 38 -22.21 -4.97 -14.90
N PRO A 39 -23.03 -5.82 -15.51
CA PRO A 39 -23.39 -7.12 -14.94
C PRO A 39 -22.19 -8.05 -14.68
N ILE A 40 -22.16 -8.76 -13.54
CA ILE A 40 -21.07 -9.67 -13.10
C ILE A 40 -20.80 -10.81 -14.10
N SER A 41 -21.78 -11.14 -14.95
CA SER A 41 -21.69 -12.15 -16.01
C SER A 41 -20.51 -11.95 -16.97
N ILE A 42 -20.01 -10.72 -17.10
CA ILE A 42 -18.90 -10.37 -18.00
C ILE A 42 -17.55 -11.00 -17.57
N PHE A 43 -17.40 -11.43 -16.30
CA PHE A 43 -16.11 -11.90 -15.73
C PHE A 43 -16.08 -13.38 -15.29
N THR A 44 -17.20 -14.10 -15.32
CA THR A 44 -17.29 -15.57 -15.13
C THR A 44 -16.24 -16.41 -15.90
N PRO A 45 -15.86 -16.11 -17.16
CA PRO A 45 -14.83 -16.87 -17.90
C PRO A 45 -13.45 -16.84 -17.27
N LEU A 46 -13.14 -15.73 -16.61
CA LEU A 46 -11.83 -15.45 -16.03
C LEU A 46 -11.59 -16.30 -14.79
N ILE A 47 -12.66 -16.57 -14.03
CA ILE A 47 -12.59 -17.22 -12.71
C ILE A 47 -12.38 -18.74 -12.86
N GLU A 48 -13.03 -19.38 -13.83
CA GLU A 48 -12.89 -20.83 -14.07
C GLU A 48 -11.60 -21.19 -14.83
N ALA A 49 -11.16 -20.36 -15.79
CA ALA A 49 -9.93 -20.61 -16.53
C ALA A 49 -8.65 -20.45 -15.67
N VAL A 50 -8.69 -19.59 -14.65
CA VAL A 50 -7.63 -19.45 -13.63
C VAL A 50 -7.61 -20.67 -12.69
N ALA A 51 -8.76 -21.26 -12.37
CA ALA A 51 -8.84 -22.48 -11.58
C ALA A 51 -8.32 -23.73 -12.33
N GLU A 52 -8.27 -23.70 -13.67
CA GLU A 52 -7.84 -24.82 -14.53
C GLU A 52 -6.56 -24.57 -15.35
N GLY A 53 -5.93 -23.39 -15.25
CA GLY A 53 -4.64 -23.06 -15.90
C GLY A 53 -4.69 -22.76 -17.40
N ARG A 54 -5.82 -22.29 -17.95
CA ARG A 54 -6.01 -21.96 -19.39
C ARG A 54 -6.18 -20.46 -19.64
N ASN A 55 -5.94 -19.99 -20.88
CA ASN A 55 -6.15 -18.59 -21.29
C ASN A 55 -7.66 -18.31 -21.54
N PRO A 56 -8.28 -17.27 -20.93
CA PRO A 56 -9.73 -17.26 -20.65
C PRO A 56 -10.64 -16.61 -21.71
N PHE A 57 -10.10 -15.96 -22.73
CA PHE A 57 -10.90 -15.03 -23.56
C PHE A 57 -11.59 -15.65 -24.79
N ALA A 58 -11.89 -16.95 -24.79
CA ALA A 58 -12.28 -17.61 -26.04
C ALA A 58 -13.78 -17.60 -26.40
N ALA A 59 -14.77 -17.58 -25.48
CA ALA A 59 -16.16 -17.83 -25.96
C ALA A 59 -17.42 -17.55 -25.08
N TYR A 60 -17.37 -17.06 -23.84
CA TYR A 60 -18.48 -17.33 -22.90
C TYR A 60 -18.64 -16.14 -21.90
N PHE A 61 -19.74 -15.79 -21.22
CA PHE A 61 -20.70 -16.54 -20.39
C PHE A 61 -21.88 -15.61 -19.98
N GLY A 62 -23.07 -16.14 -19.68
CA GLY A 62 -24.12 -15.53 -18.83
C GLY A 62 -24.89 -16.64 -18.11
N GLU A 63 -25.80 -16.49 -17.12
CA GLU A 63 -26.09 -15.55 -16.01
C GLU A 63 -26.52 -16.42 -14.79
N PRO A 64 -26.61 -15.91 -13.54
CA PRO A 64 -27.59 -16.49 -12.62
C PRO A 64 -28.47 -15.50 -11.80
N SER A 65 -29.78 -15.74 -11.95
CA SER A 65 -30.92 -15.75 -11.01
C SER A 65 -30.94 -14.82 -9.79
N ALA A 66 -31.93 -13.93 -9.80
CA ALA A 66 -32.47 -13.26 -8.62
C ALA A 66 -33.31 -14.23 -7.75
N ALA A 67 -33.06 -14.25 -6.43
CA ALA A 67 -34.04 -13.83 -5.42
C ALA A 67 -33.61 -14.18 -3.97
N SER A 68 -33.75 -13.14 -3.14
CA SER A 68 -33.94 -13.11 -1.68
C SER A 68 -32.86 -13.67 -0.75
N ALA A 69 -32.17 -12.76 -0.08
CA ALA A 69 -32.56 -12.40 1.28
C ALA A 69 -32.21 -10.94 1.56
N HIS A 70 -33.21 -10.20 2.03
CA HIS A 70 -33.01 -8.94 2.76
C HIS A 70 -31.90 -9.14 3.80
N ASN A 71 -30.88 -8.30 3.81
CA ASN A 71 -30.09 -8.12 5.02
C ASN A 71 -29.86 -6.62 5.25
N PRO A 72 -30.63 -5.99 6.16
CA PRO A 72 -30.53 -4.58 6.46
C PRO A 72 -29.45 -4.36 7.52
N ILE A 73 -28.17 -4.57 7.18
CA ILE A 73 -27.06 -4.10 8.03
C ILE A 73 -25.89 -3.69 7.14
N ALA A 74 -25.86 -2.41 6.79
CA ALA A 74 -24.63 -1.66 6.59
C ALA A 74 -24.92 -0.25 7.09
N GLU A 75 -25.19 -0.17 8.39
CA GLU A 75 -25.12 1.08 9.14
C GLU A 75 -23.74 1.68 8.87
N ALA A 76 -23.69 2.99 8.65
CA ALA A 76 -22.46 3.73 8.50
C ALA A 76 -21.57 3.44 9.72
N VAL A 77 -20.64 2.49 9.56
CA VAL A 77 -19.50 2.37 10.46
C VAL A 77 -18.79 3.71 10.29
N ASP A 78 -18.77 4.50 11.36
CA ASP A 78 -18.04 5.77 11.41
C ASP A 78 -16.69 5.57 10.70
N GLU A 79 -16.44 6.32 9.63
CA GLU A 79 -15.26 6.13 8.79
C GLU A 79 -13.97 6.17 9.61
N THR A 80 -13.98 6.94 10.71
CA THR A 80 -12.85 7.05 11.65
C THR A 80 -12.61 5.80 12.49
N SER A 81 -13.64 4.95 12.66
CA SER A 81 -13.60 3.72 13.44
C SER A 81 -13.16 2.49 12.62
N ARG A 82 -12.99 2.65 11.30
CA ARG A 82 -12.58 1.56 10.41
C ARG A 82 -11.08 1.28 10.56
N THR A 83 -10.75 0.02 10.79
CA THR A 83 -9.36 -0.43 11.02
C THR A 83 -8.99 -1.54 10.04
N MET A 84 -7.73 -1.57 9.62
CA MET A 84 -7.06 -2.63 8.87
C MET A 84 -6.27 -3.56 9.81
N LEU A 85 -5.55 -2.99 10.77
CA LEU A 85 -4.62 -3.70 11.64
C LEU A 85 -5.25 -4.16 12.97
N GLY A 86 -6.30 -3.48 13.41
CA GLY A 86 -6.79 -3.55 14.78
C GLY A 86 -5.85 -2.90 15.79
N GLU A 87 -6.38 -2.60 16.97
CA GLU A 87 -5.67 -1.87 18.03
C GLU A 87 -4.34 -2.52 18.43
N ALA A 88 -4.32 -3.83 18.65
CA ALA A 88 -3.14 -4.54 19.15
C ALA A 88 -1.96 -4.53 18.17
N GLN A 89 -2.22 -4.71 16.87
CA GLN A 89 -1.17 -4.68 15.84
C GLN A 89 -0.73 -3.25 15.55
N LEU A 90 -1.64 -2.27 15.57
CA LEU A 90 -1.29 -0.85 15.43
C LEU A 90 -0.39 -0.38 16.57
N ALA A 91 -0.70 -0.78 17.81
CA ALA A 91 0.16 -0.51 18.98
C ALA A 91 1.53 -1.21 18.85
N ALA A 92 1.57 -2.46 18.38
CA ALA A 92 2.81 -3.17 18.13
C ALA A 92 3.68 -2.48 17.05
N LEU A 93 3.07 -1.99 15.97
CA LEU A 93 3.75 -1.21 14.93
C LEU A 93 4.34 0.09 15.51
N HIS A 94 3.57 0.80 16.34
CA HIS A 94 4.05 2.00 17.02
C HIS A 94 5.26 1.72 17.92
N SER A 95 5.18 0.68 18.76
CA SER A 95 6.30 0.26 19.62
C SER A 95 7.54 -0.11 18.78
N TRP A 96 7.35 -0.86 17.70
CA TRP A 96 8.42 -1.25 16.80
C TRP A 96 9.09 -0.02 16.16
N ILE A 97 8.31 0.95 15.65
CA ILE A 97 8.85 2.20 15.08
C ILE A 97 9.70 2.97 16.08
N ALA A 98 9.23 3.10 17.33
CA ALA A 98 9.98 3.77 18.39
C ALA A 98 11.33 3.09 18.69
N GLU A 99 11.36 1.75 18.68
CA GLU A 99 12.57 0.96 18.90
C GLU A 99 13.55 1.06 17.71
N VAL A 100 13.06 0.87 16.47
CA VAL A 100 13.92 0.80 15.29
C VAL A 100 14.47 2.14 14.85
N ASN A 101 13.86 3.25 15.28
CA ASN A 101 14.34 4.60 14.98
C ASN A 101 15.83 4.78 15.35
N GLN A 102 16.23 4.26 16.51
CA GLN A 102 17.59 4.40 17.04
C GLN A 102 18.47 3.18 16.81
N THR A 103 17.90 2.07 16.32
CA THR A 103 18.60 0.79 16.28
C THR A 103 18.73 0.20 14.88
N ALA A 104 18.00 0.68 13.88
CA ALA A 104 18.05 0.17 12.51
C ALA A 104 18.33 1.27 11.49
N THR A 105 19.20 0.98 10.52
CA THR A 105 19.50 1.89 9.41
C THR A 105 18.33 1.92 8.43
N TRP A 106 17.88 0.75 7.96
CA TRP A 106 16.71 0.60 7.08
C TRP A 106 15.57 -0.14 7.78
N LYS A 107 14.34 0.27 7.46
CA LYS A 107 13.11 -0.30 8.02
C LYS A 107 12.18 -0.69 6.89
N PHE A 108 11.77 -1.95 6.86
CA PHE A 108 10.81 -2.46 5.88
C PHE A 108 9.49 -2.80 6.56
N VAL A 109 8.40 -2.27 6.04
CA VAL A 109 7.04 -2.61 6.46
C VAL A 109 6.39 -3.40 5.34
N ILE A 110 6.00 -4.64 5.62
CA ILE A 110 5.43 -5.55 4.64
C ILE A 110 3.93 -5.57 4.80
N SER A 111 3.22 -5.18 3.75
CA SER A 111 1.76 -5.19 3.65
C SER A 111 1.33 -6.17 2.57
N SER A 112 0.30 -6.99 2.79
CA SER A 112 -0.20 -7.84 1.70
C SER A 112 -0.97 -7.07 0.62
N VAL A 113 -1.51 -5.89 0.96
CA VAL A 113 -2.22 -4.99 0.04
C VAL A 113 -1.55 -3.60 0.02
N PRO A 114 -1.63 -2.83 -1.07
CA PRO A 114 -0.91 -1.55 -1.17
C PRO A 114 -1.51 -0.48 -0.27
N LEU A 115 -0.62 0.36 0.27
CA LEU A 115 -0.94 1.57 1.02
C LEU A 115 -1.42 2.66 0.08
N THR A 116 -0.86 2.81 -1.12
CA THR A 116 -1.30 3.84 -2.08
C THR A 116 -2.80 3.76 -2.34
N ALA A 117 -3.48 4.91 -2.33
CA ALA A 117 -4.89 5.02 -2.67
C ALA A 117 -5.11 5.19 -4.18
N MET A 118 -4.03 5.18 -4.97
CA MET A 118 -4.10 5.38 -6.42
C MET A 118 -4.66 4.16 -7.17
N TRP A 119 -4.69 2.98 -6.55
CA TRP A 119 -5.33 1.80 -7.12
C TRP A 119 -6.86 1.98 -7.14
N GLY A 120 -7.39 2.14 -8.34
CA GLY A 120 -8.81 2.06 -8.62
C GLY A 120 -9.24 0.64 -8.96
N GLY A 121 -10.19 0.53 -9.88
CA GLY A 121 -10.88 -0.73 -10.15
C GLY A 121 -12.00 -1.00 -9.15
N TYR A 122 -12.57 -2.20 -9.22
CA TYR A 122 -13.82 -2.52 -8.51
C TYR A 122 -13.65 -2.53 -6.98
N ASP A 123 -12.51 -3.00 -6.51
CA ASP A 123 -12.20 -3.24 -5.09
C ASP A 123 -11.10 -2.33 -4.54
N GLY A 124 -10.43 -1.53 -5.39
CA GLY A 124 -9.28 -0.72 -5.00
C GLY A 124 -9.55 0.24 -3.84
N HIS A 125 -10.73 0.85 -3.81
CA HIS A 125 -11.15 1.78 -2.75
C HIS A 125 -11.86 1.13 -1.56
N VAL A 126 -11.91 -0.20 -1.52
CA VAL A 126 -12.79 -0.98 -0.63
C VAL A 126 -12.00 -2.04 0.12
N ASP A 127 -11.20 -2.84 -0.59
CA ASP A 127 -10.44 -3.97 -0.05
C ASP A 127 -9.01 -3.59 0.39
N LEU A 128 -8.46 -2.51 -0.16
CA LEU A 128 -7.10 -2.01 0.11
C LEU A 128 -7.12 -0.92 1.20
N TRP A 129 -5.94 -0.36 1.52
CA TRP A 129 -5.81 0.74 2.48
C TRP A 129 -6.62 1.99 2.13
N ALA A 130 -6.94 2.21 0.84
CA ALA A 130 -7.85 3.26 0.39
C ALA A 130 -9.26 3.17 1.02
N GLY A 131 -9.67 1.98 1.47
CA GLY A 131 -10.92 1.77 2.21
C GLY A 131 -10.83 2.10 3.71
N TYR A 132 -9.65 2.44 4.23
CA TYR A 132 -9.34 2.61 5.66
C TYR A 132 -8.47 3.87 5.87
N MET A 133 -8.86 4.98 5.24
CA MET A 133 -8.05 6.21 5.14
C MET A 133 -7.61 6.79 6.48
N TYR A 134 -8.42 6.72 7.54
CA TYR A 134 -8.03 7.25 8.86
C TYR A 134 -6.89 6.46 9.52
N GLU A 135 -6.96 5.12 9.50
CA GLU A 135 -5.86 4.31 10.01
C GLU A 135 -4.65 4.37 9.07
N ARG A 136 -4.87 4.43 7.77
CA ARG A 136 -3.81 4.67 6.77
C ARG A 136 -3.03 5.95 7.07
N ASP A 137 -3.73 7.04 7.38
CA ASP A 137 -3.11 8.33 7.75
C ASP A 137 -2.29 8.23 9.02
N THR A 138 -2.78 7.47 9.99
CA THR A 138 -2.08 7.19 11.23
C THR A 138 -0.79 6.42 10.95
N VAL A 139 -0.87 5.37 10.12
CA VAL A 139 0.29 4.57 9.71
C VAL A 139 1.28 5.42 8.92
N LEU A 140 0.86 6.14 7.87
CA LEU A 140 1.75 6.98 7.07
C LEU A 140 2.42 8.09 7.89
N SER A 141 1.70 8.69 8.82
CA SER A 141 2.27 9.68 9.75
C SER A 141 3.35 9.04 10.66
N LEU A 142 3.09 7.83 11.15
CA LEU A 142 4.05 7.08 11.96
C LEU A 142 5.30 6.70 11.14
N LEU A 143 5.13 6.18 9.93
CA LEU A 143 6.24 5.76 9.07
C LEU A 143 7.10 6.95 8.62
N SER A 144 6.47 8.09 8.30
CA SER A 144 7.18 9.31 7.88
C SER A 144 7.84 10.09 9.03
N SER A 145 7.67 9.64 10.28
CA SER A 145 8.31 10.24 11.46
C SER A 145 9.78 9.85 11.64
N ILE A 146 10.22 8.79 10.97
CA ILE A 146 11.58 8.24 11.06
C ILE A 146 12.21 8.07 9.67
N PRO A 147 13.55 8.13 9.53
CA PRO A 147 14.20 7.99 8.23
C PRO A 147 14.25 6.53 7.76
N ASN A 148 14.45 6.37 6.45
CA ASN A 148 14.79 5.10 5.77
C ASN A 148 13.70 4.01 5.91
N VAL A 149 12.43 4.40 5.77
CA VAL A 149 11.29 3.47 5.77
C VAL A 149 10.86 3.16 4.34
N VAL A 150 10.77 1.87 4.03
CA VAL A 150 10.26 1.32 2.79
C VAL A 150 9.07 0.42 3.08
N VAL A 151 8.03 0.54 2.26
CA VAL A 151 6.84 -0.31 2.28
C VAL A 151 6.92 -1.28 1.10
N LEU A 152 6.71 -2.56 1.38
CA LEU A 152 6.60 -3.59 0.34
C LEU A 152 5.17 -4.10 0.30
N SER A 153 4.57 -4.11 -0.89
CA SER A 153 3.19 -4.58 -1.09
C SER A 153 2.99 -5.41 -2.34
N GLY A 154 1.79 -6.00 -2.49
CA GLY A 154 1.41 -6.81 -3.64
C GLY A 154 -0.07 -6.66 -3.99
N ASP A 155 -0.75 -7.78 -4.29
CA ASP A 155 -2.19 -7.91 -4.58
C ASP A 155 -2.64 -7.44 -5.98
N ARG A 156 -2.11 -6.33 -6.52
CA ARG A 156 -2.73 -5.64 -7.69
C ARG A 156 -2.39 -6.18 -9.08
N HIS A 157 -1.61 -7.25 -9.17
CA HIS A 157 -1.13 -7.88 -10.42
C HIS A 157 -0.31 -6.97 -11.35
N GLU A 158 0.09 -5.80 -10.88
CA GLU A 158 0.82 -4.75 -11.58
C GLU A 158 1.97 -4.22 -10.69
N PHE A 159 2.94 -3.49 -11.26
CA PHE A 159 4.00 -2.85 -10.48
C PHE A 159 3.77 -1.36 -10.32
N ALA A 160 3.96 -0.83 -9.10
CA ALA A 160 4.05 0.60 -8.87
C ALA A 160 5.10 0.94 -7.80
N ALA A 161 5.83 2.03 -8.02
CA ALA A 161 6.69 2.70 -7.05
C ALA A 161 6.09 4.06 -6.70
N ILE A 162 5.78 4.28 -5.43
CA ILE A 162 5.07 5.45 -4.92
C ILE A 162 5.87 6.12 -3.81
N GLU A 163 5.87 7.45 -3.79
CA GLU A 163 6.39 8.25 -2.68
C GLU A 163 5.26 8.92 -1.89
N PHE A 164 5.39 8.95 -0.57
CA PHE A 164 4.47 9.65 0.34
C PHE A 164 5.19 10.84 1.02
N PRO A 165 5.17 12.05 0.43
CA PRO A 165 5.85 13.22 0.96
C PRO A 165 5.11 13.91 2.13
N ARG A 166 4.56 13.14 3.08
CA ARG A 166 3.65 13.64 4.15
C ARG A 166 4.36 14.17 5.41
N GLY A 167 5.50 13.59 5.78
CA GLY A 167 6.14 13.87 7.07
C GLY A 167 7.56 14.41 6.94
N LYS A 168 8.32 14.24 8.02
CA LYS A 168 9.74 14.65 8.07
C LYS A 168 10.58 13.87 7.05
N HIS A 169 10.21 12.62 6.78
CA HIS A 169 10.89 11.73 5.86
C HIS A 169 9.91 11.18 4.81
N ILE A 170 10.40 11.03 3.58
CA ILE A 170 9.64 10.42 2.49
C ILE A 170 9.60 8.91 2.71
N VAL A 171 8.39 8.34 2.72
CA VAL A 171 8.17 6.89 2.71
C VAL A 171 8.01 6.45 1.26
N ARG A 172 8.67 5.34 0.89
CA ARG A 172 8.55 4.75 -0.45
C ARG A 172 7.82 3.43 -0.39
N GLU A 173 6.82 3.24 -1.23
CA GLU A 173 6.16 1.95 -1.44
C GLU A 173 6.59 1.35 -2.78
N TYR A 174 6.99 0.08 -2.74
CA TYR A 174 7.19 -0.75 -3.91
C TYR A 174 6.14 -1.86 -3.89
N SER A 175 5.13 -1.71 -4.75
CA SER A 175 4.10 -2.72 -4.94
C SER A 175 4.51 -3.62 -6.10
N THR A 176 4.98 -4.82 -5.77
CA THR A 176 5.40 -5.82 -6.75
C THR A 176 4.45 -6.99 -6.69
N SER A 177 3.53 -7.01 -7.64
CA SER A 177 2.52 -8.06 -7.74
C SER A 177 3.11 -9.39 -8.21
N PRO A 178 2.38 -10.53 -8.10
CA PRO A 178 2.96 -11.82 -7.78
C PRO A 178 3.93 -12.33 -8.86
N LEU A 179 4.83 -13.22 -8.42
CA LEU A 179 5.89 -13.81 -9.25
C LEU A 179 5.39 -14.38 -10.59
N ASN A 180 4.15 -14.83 -10.64
CA ASN A 180 3.47 -15.24 -11.86
C ASN A 180 1.97 -14.97 -11.76
N GLN A 181 1.47 -14.00 -12.52
CA GLN A 181 0.04 -13.78 -12.73
C GLN A 181 -0.20 -12.96 -13.99
N PHE A 182 -1.28 -13.27 -14.71
CA PHE A 182 -1.66 -12.52 -15.90
C PHE A 182 -1.94 -11.04 -15.57
N TYR A 183 -1.53 -10.14 -16.47
CA TYR A 183 -1.93 -8.74 -16.43
C TYR A 183 -3.13 -8.49 -17.36
N VAL A 184 -3.87 -7.40 -17.15
CA VAL A 184 -5.01 -7.00 -18.00
C VAL A 184 -4.59 -5.83 -18.89
N PRO A 185 -4.33 -6.04 -20.20
CA PRO A 185 -3.71 -5.01 -21.05
C PRO A 185 -4.55 -3.75 -21.32
N TRP A 186 -5.88 -3.83 -21.12
CA TRP A 186 -6.84 -2.79 -21.52
C TRP A 186 -7.51 -2.08 -20.34
N ALA A 187 -7.13 -2.41 -19.10
CA ALA A 187 -7.69 -1.82 -17.89
C ALA A 187 -6.59 -1.63 -16.83
N PRO A 188 -5.65 -0.69 -17.03
CA PRO A 188 -4.71 -0.31 -15.98
C PRO A 188 -5.49 0.14 -14.73
N THR A 189 -5.15 -0.42 -13.57
CA THR A 189 -5.92 -0.16 -12.35
C THR A 189 -5.35 0.97 -11.49
N LEU A 190 -4.13 1.47 -11.76
CA LEU A 190 -3.56 2.60 -11.05
C LEU A 190 -3.83 3.93 -11.78
N SER A 191 -4.26 4.96 -11.06
CA SER A 191 -4.39 6.32 -11.60
C SER A 191 -3.87 7.39 -10.63
N PRO A 192 -2.91 8.22 -11.04
CA PRO A 192 -2.48 9.39 -10.25
C PRO A 192 -3.60 10.36 -9.90
N LYS A 193 -4.68 10.39 -10.69
CA LYS A 193 -5.86 11.24 -10.41
C LYS A 193 -6.61 10.85 -9.14
N ASN A 194 -6.36 9.65 -8.62
CA ASN A 194 -6.93 9.18 -7.36
C ASN A 194 -6.10 9.64 -6.15
N ALA A 195 -4.90 10.18 -6.35
CA ALA A 195 -4.15 10.82 -5.28
C ALA A 195 -4.93 12.04 -4.79
N ARG A 196 -5.05 12.18 -3.46
CA ARG A 196 -5.62 13.37 -2.84
C ARG A 196 -4.53 14.40 -2.58
N ASN A 197 -4.94 15.66 -2.48
CA ASN A 197 -4.09 16.69 -1.92
C ASN A 197 -4.18 16.69 -0.40
N ILE A 198 -3.09 17.04 0.26
CA ILE A 198 -3.02 17.27 1.69
C ILE A 198 -2.35 18.61 1.97
N THR A 199 -2.78 19.27 3.05
CA THR A 199 -2.10 20.47 3.55
C THR A 199 -1.00 20.05 4.51
N LEU A 200 0.24 20.43 4.20
CA LEU A 200 1.39 20.24 5.08
C LEU A 200 1.81 21.58 5.67
N VAL A 201 2.04 21.60 6.97
CA VAL A 201 2.66 22.74 7.65
C VAL A 201 4.16 22.46 7.75
N ARG A 202 4.96 23.21 7.00
CA ARG A 202 6.42 23.18 7.08
C ARG A 202 6.91 24.31 7.97
N GLN A 203 7.89 24.01 8.81
CA GLN A 203 8.60 25.00 9.62
C GLN A 203 9.87 25.42 8.87
N ASN A 204 9.92 26.67 8.44
CA ASN A 204 11.10 27.28 7.86
C ASN A 204 11.86 28.05 8.94
N ILE A 205 13.17 27.86 9.01
CA ILE A 205 14.05 28.64 9.89
C ILE A 205 14.53 29.85 9.08
N ILE A 206 14.08 31.03 9.45
CA ILE A 206 14.54 32.30 8.88
C ILE A 206 15.56 32.89 9.82
N THR A 207 16.81 32.99 9.38
CA THR A 207 17.84 33.74 10.10
C THR A 207 17.73 35.22 9.74
N THR A 208 17.44 36.07 10.73
CA THR A 208 17.38 37.52 10.54
C THR A 208 18.79 38.11 10.33
N GLU A 209 18.85 39.37 9.86
CA GLU A 209 20.12 40.11 9.73
C GLU A 209 20.88 40.27 11.07
N THR A 210 20.18 40.10 12.21
CA THR A 210 20.76 40.12 13.56
C THR A 210 21.23 38.74 14.05
N GLY A 211 21.02 37.68 13.26
CA GLY A 211 21.38 36.31 13.60
C GLY A 211 20.35 35.58 14.47
N GLU A 212 19.14 36.13 14.64
CA GLU A 212 18.05 35.45 15.34
C GLU A 212 17.36 34.45 14.40
N GLU A 213 17.10 33.25 14.89
CA GLU A 213 16.33 32.23 14.17
C GLU A 213 14.84 32.40 14.47
N LEU A 214 14.06 32.73 13.45
CA LEU A 214 12.60 32.76 13.49
C LEU A 214 12.03 31.51 12.84
N ILE A 215 11.03 30.91 13.47
CA ILE A 215 10.28 29.79 12.90
C ILE A 215 9.05 30.35 12.19
N GLU A 216 9.03 30.25 10.87
CA GLU A 216 7.85 30.54 10.05
C GLU A 216 7.14 29.22 9.72
N GLU A 217 5.84 29.15 10.02
CA GLU A 217 4.99 28.03 9.63
C GLU A 217 4.30 28.35 8.31
N VAL A 218 4.66 27.61 7.26
CA VAL A 218 4.06 27.74 5.93
C VAL A 218 3.17 26.54 5.67
N ALA A 219 1.87 26.79 5.47
CA ALA A 219 0.94 25.79 5.00
C ALA A 219 1.01 25.70 3.47
N GLU A 220 1.36 24.53 2.95
CA GLU A 220 1.44 24.23 1.52
C GLU A 220 0.48 23.08 1.19
N GLU A 221 -0.24 23.19 0.07
CA GLU A 221 -1.03 22.09 -0.47
C GLU A 221 -0.16 21.25 -1.42
N VAL A 222 0.05 19.98 -1.09
CA VAL A 222 0.86 19.05 -1.89
C VAL A 222 0.08 17.79 -2.21
N GLU A 223 0.47 17.08 -3.28
CA GLU A 223 -0.02 15.73 -3.55
C GLU A 223 0.42 14.80 -2.41
N GLU A 224 -0.52 14.02 -1.85
CA GLU A 224 -0.18 13.05 -0.81
C GLU A 224 0.71 11.91 -1.32
N GLU A 225 0.55 11.58 -2.60
CA GLU A 225 1.17 10.41 -3.22
C GLU A 225 1.75 10.81 -4.57
N VAL A 226 3.04 10.56 -4.76
CA VAL A 226 3.75 10.85 -6.00
C VAL A 226 4.06 9.53 -6.70
N LEU A 227 3.57 9.38 -7.93
CA LEU A 227 3.88 8.21 -8.75
C LEU A 227 5.30 8.31 -9.31
N VAL A 228 6.21 7.46 -8.83
CA VAL A 228 7.59 7.39 -9.33
C VAL A 228 7.66 6.50 -10.57
N LYS A 229 7.05 5.32 -10.52
CA LYS A 229 7.03 4.37 -11.63
C LYS A 229 5.75 3.54 -11.62
N TYR A 230 5.18 3.31 -12.80
CA TYR A 230 4.09 2.37 -13.01
C TYR A 230 4.45 1.44 -14.16
N HIS A 231 4.27 0.13 -13.96
CA HIS A 231 4.44 -0.88 -15.00
C HIS A 231 3.28 -1.90 -14.92
N PRO A 232 2.23 -1.73 -15.73
CA PRO A 232 1.03 -2.57 -15.68
C PRO A 232 1.22 -3.95 -16.34
N SER A 233 2.28 -4.11 -17.12
CA SER A 233 2.43 -5.23 -18.06
C SER A 233 3.27 -6.40 -17.54
N GLY A 234 3.12 -7.54 -18.20
CA GLY A 234 3.93 -8.74 -18.00
C GLY A 234 3.38 -9.72 -16.98
N ASN A 235 3.69 -11.01 -17.16
CA ASN A 235 3.11 -12.07 -16.34
C ASN A 235 4.04 -12.49 -15.21
N HIS A 236 5.35 -12.42 -15.45
CA HIS A 236 6.36 -12.74 -14.45
C HIS A 236 7.03 -11.46 -14.00
N LYS A 237 6.92 -11.13 -12.72
CA LYS A 237 7.46 -9.90 -12.15
C LYS A 237 8.17 -10.20 -10.85
N TRP A 238 9.33 -9.61 -10.63
CA TRP A 238 9.97 -9.59 -9.32
C TRP A 238 10.77 -8.32 -9.17
N THR A 239 10.96 -7.91 -7.91
CA THR A 239 11.75 -6.76 -7.56
C THR A 239 12.88 -7.22 -6.66
N THR A 240 14.11 -6.85 -7.02
CA THR A 240 15.26 -7.02 -6.15
C THR A 240 15.48 -5.71 -5.39
N ILE A 241 15.90 -5.85 -4.14
CA ILE A 241 16.24 -4.71 -3.29
C ILE A 241 17.60 -5.02 -2.70
N GLU A 242 18.59 -4.20 -3.04
CA GLU A 242 19.91 -4.24 -2.46
C GLU A 242 20.01 -3.14 -1.42
N VAL A 243 20.42 -3.52 -0.21
CA VAL A 243 20.57 -2.61 0.93
C VAL A 243 22.06 -2.54 1.26
N ASP A 244 22.63 -1.34 1.13
CA ASP A 244 23.99 -1.07 1.59
C ASP A 244 23.94 -0.08 2.75
N SER A 245 24.30 -0.58 3.92
CA SER A 245 24.40 0.18 5.17
C SER A 245 25.82 0.22 5.72
N THR A 246 26.82 -0.10 4.88
CA THR A 246 28.24 -0.08 5.29
C THR A 246 28.72 1.32 5.67
N ASP A 247 28.18 2.36 5.01
CA ASP A 247 28.30 3.75 5.44
C ASP A 247 27.04 4.20 6.18
N SER A 248 27.13 4.23 7.52
CA SER A 248 26.04 4.70 8.38
C SER A 248 25.62 6.16 8.14
N SER A 249 26.47 6.98 7.51
CA SER A 249 26.18 8.38 7.20
C SER A 249 25.49 8.57 5.84
N ALA A 250 25.60 7.58 4.95
CA ALA A 250 25.04 7.61 3.61
C ALA A 250 24.56 6.21 3.17
N PRO A 251 23.60 5.59 3.90
CA PRO A 251 23.09 4.29 3.53
C PRO A 251 22.32 4.36 2.22
N THR A 252 22.47 3.35 1.36
CA THR A 252 21.83 3.32 0.05
C THR A 252 20.90 2.12 -0.09
N LEU A 253 19.95 2.27 -1.00
CA LEU A 253 18.99 1.23 -1.36
C LEU A 253 18.80 1.27 -2.88
N LYS A 254 19.15 0.18 -3.55
CA LYS A 254 18.94 0.00 -4.98
C LYS A 254 17.73 -0.91 -5.20
N VAL A 255 16.83 -0.51 -6.09
CA VAL A 255 15.62 -1.27 -6.42
C VAL A 255 15.62 -1.56 -7.89
N GLU A 256 15.50 -2.83 -8.29
CA GLU A 256 15.40 -3.19 -9.70
C GLU A 256 14.11 -3.96 -9.95
N LEU A 257 13.38 -3.60 -11.00
CA LEU A 257 12.20 -4.32 -11.46
C LEU A 257 12.58 -5.19 -12.65
N TYR A 258 12.28 -6.48 -12.53
CA TYR A 258 12.34 -7.42 -13.63
C TYR A 258 10.94 -7.83 -14.08
N VAL A 259 10.71 -7.82 -15.39
CA VAL A 259 9.48 -8.29 -16.02
C VAL A 259 9.82 -9.26 -17.14
N ASN A 260 9.23 -10.47 -17.10
CA ASN A 260 9.44 -11.53 -18.07
C ASN A 260 10.93 -11.80 -18.37
N GLY A 261 11.78 -11.76 -17.33
CA GLY A 261 13.22 -12.02 -17.48
C GLY A 261 14.07 -10.82 -17.91
N LYS A 262 13.50 -9.62 -18.04
CA LYS A 262 14.21 -8.41 -18.45
C LYS A 262 14.18 -7.35 -17.35
N LEU A 263 15.28 -6.62 -17.19
CA LEU A 263 15.33 -5.42 -16.35
C LEU A 263 14.52 -4.31 -17.04
N GLU A 264 13.48 -3.80 -16.38
CA GLU A 264 12.58 -2.78 -16.90
C GLU A 264 12.69 -1.43 -16.17
N TRP A 265 13.28 -1.42 -14.96
CA TRP A 265 13.48 -0.21 -14.16
C TRP A 265 14.55 -0.44 -13.08
N GLU A 266 15.36 0.59 -12.80
CA GLU A 266 16.29 0.70 -11.66
C GLU A 266 16.25 2.12 -11.08
#